data_AF-A0A6N7JQW4-F1
#
_entry.id   AF-A0A6N7JQW4-F1
#
_cell.length_a   1.000
_cell.length_b   1.000
_cell.length_c   1.000
_cell.angle_alpha   90.00
_cell.angle_beta   90.00
_cell.angle_gamma   90.00
#
_symmetry.space_group_name_H-M   'P 1'
#
loop_
_entity.id
_entity.type
_entity.pdbx_description
1 polymer ?
#
loop_
_entity_poly.entity_id
_entity_poly.type
_entity_poly.pdbx_seq_one_letter_code
_entity_poly.pdbx_strand_id
1 'polypeptide(L)'
;MLIDAVVAGWLQGGGEARYGAGILLALCGDCCSCATCHVQADPLFADKLPPPVSENDLLDSADYRTAMSRLSCQLTVNAGLERLRIIIAPDD
;
A
#
# COMPACT_ATOMS: atom_id res chain seq x y z
N MET A 1 6.55 -0.56 -15.59
CA MET A 1 5.17 -0.91 -16.01
C MET A 1 4.26 -0.41 -14.91
N LEU A 2 3.36 0.51 -15.25
CA LEU A 2 2.85 1.57 -14.37
C LEU A 2 1.48 1.19 -13.79
N ILE A 3 1.31 1.30 -12.47
CA ILE A 3 0.00 1.18 -11.82
C ILE A 3 -0.64 2.57 -11.84
N ASP A 4 -1.60 2.80 -12.73
CA ASP A 4 -2.49 3.95 -12.63
C ASP A 4 -3.46 3.71 -11.46
N ALA A 5 -3.83 4.77 -10.74
CA ALA A 5 -4.73 4.77 -9.57
C ALA A 5 -6.14 4.19 -9.82
N VAL A 6 -6.41 3.51 -10.94
CA VAL A 6 -7.66 2.78 -11.23
C VAL A 6 -7.85 1.55 -10.31
N VAL A 7 -6.85 1.18 -9.50
CA VAL A 7 -7.04 0.29 -8.33
C VAL A 7 -7.69 1.03 -7.14
N ALA A 8 -8.22 2.24 -7.33
CA ALA A 8 -8.96 2.98 -6.31
C ALA A 8 -10.17 2.24 -5.73
N GLY A 9 -10.69 1.20 -6.41
CA GLY A 9 -11.77 0.36 -5.91
C GLY A 9 -11.36 -0.74 -4.92
N TRP A 10 -10.06 -0.96 -4.68
CA TRP A 10 -9.54 -2.09 -3.87
C TRP A 10 -8.68 -1.65 -2.68
N LEU A 11 -8.49 -0.34 -2.50
CA LEU A 11 -7.80 0.23 -1.35
C LEU A 11 -8.66 0.21 -0.07
N GLN A 12 -9.94 -0.15 -0.19
CA GLN A 12 -10.86 -0.38 0.92
C GLN A 12 -11.81 -1.54 0.60
N GLY A 13 -11.76 -2.59 1.39
CA GLY A 13 -12.48 -3.84 1.24
C GLY A 13 -11.51 -5.00 1.04
N GLY A 14 -11.32 -5.83 2.07
CA GLY A 14 -10.41 -6.99 2.05
C GLY A 14 -10.58 -7.91 0.82
N GLY A 15 -9.47 -8.50 0.37
CA GLY A 15 -9.39 -9.38 -0.79
C GLY A 15 -7.94 -9.54 -1.30
N GLU A 16 -7.72 -10.49 -2.22
CA GLU A 16 -6.41 -10.77 -2.82
C GLU A 16 -6.24 -10.03 -4.17
N ALA A 17 -5.18 -9.24 -4.33
CA ALA A 17 -4.82 -8.61 -5.60
C ALA A 17 -3.46 -9.12 -6.10
N ARG A 18 -3.37 -9.48 -7.39
CA ARG A 18 -2.13 -9.93 -8.02
C ARG A 18 -1.73 -8.95 -9.11
N TYR A 19 -0.49 -8.44 -9.07
CA TYR A 19 0.03 -7.58 -10.13
C TYR A 19 1.51 -7.89 -10.40
N GLY A 20 1.80 -8.37 -11.60
CA GLY A 20 3.12 -8.94 -11.89
C GLY A 20 3.38 -10.20 -11.07
N ALA A 21 4.52 -10.25 -10.37
CA ALA A 21 4.88 -11.35 -9.48
C ALA A 21 4.44 -11.15 -8.01
N GLY A 22 3.94 -9.96 -7.65
CA GLY A 22 3.53 -9.64 -6.27
C GLY A 22 2.06 -9.95 -5.99
N ILE A 23 1.77 -10.33 -4.74
CA ILE A 23 0.42 -10.60 -4.23
C ILE A 23 0.17 -9.69 -3.03
N LEU A 24 -0.96 -9.01 -3.01
CA LEU A 24 -1.45 -8.23 -1.89
C LEU A 24 -2.62 -9.00 -1.28
N LEU A 25 -2.48 -9.51 -0.06
CA LEU A 25 -3.46 -10.42 0.55
C LEU A 25 -4.52 -9.69 1.40
N ALA A 26 -4.16 -8.54 2.00
CA ALA A 26 -5.05 -7.72 2.82
C ALA A 26 -5.85 -8.50 3.90
N LEU A 27 -5.19 -9.46 4.58
CA LEU A 27 -5.84 -10.45 5.46
C LEU A 27 -6.69 -9.86 6.59
N CYS A 28 -6.33 -8.69 7.10
CA CYS A 28 -7.04 -8.05 8.22
C CYS A 28 -8.23 -7.18 7.79
N GLY A 29 -8.53 -7.06 6.48
CA GLY A 29 -9.66 -6.27 5.99
C GLY A 29 -9.63 -4.80 6.43
N ASP A 30 -8.49 -4.13 6.22
CA ASP A 30 -8.30 -2.69 6.44
C ASP A 30 -8.22 -2.18 7.90
N CYS A 31 -8.13 -3.07 8.90
CA CYS A 31 -8.05 -2.66 10.31
C CYS A 31 -6.64 -2.36 10.84
N CYS A 32 -5.65 -2.10 9.97
CA CYS A 32 -4.25 -1.82 10.37
C CYS A 32 -3.70 -2.80 11.41
N SER A 33 -3.93 -4.11 11.23
CA SER A 33 -3.55 -5.16 12.20
C SER A 33 -2.62 -6.23 11.60
N CYS A 34 -2.22 -6.09 10.35
CA CYS A 34 -1.24 -6.94 9.68
C CYS A 34 -0.43 -6.13 8.65
N ALA A 35 0.68 -6.68 8.15
CA ALA A 35 1.51 -6.07 7.11
C ALA A 35 1.27 -6.64 5.69
N THR A 36 0.25 -7.47 5.47
CA THR A 36 0.03 -8.17 4.18
C THR A 36 -0.54 -7.30 3.06
N CYS A 37 -0.67 -5.99 3.31
CA CYS A 37 -1.02 -4.97 2.34
C CYS A 37 0.14 -4.00 2.10
N HIS A 38 1.37 -4.45 2.38
CA HIS A 38 2.59 -3.68 2.24
C HIS A 38 2.86 -3.32 0.78
N VAL A 39 2.99 -2.02 0.55
CA VAL A 39 3.31 -1.43 -0.74
C VAL A 39 4.40 -0.38 -0.57
N GLN A 40 5.07 -0.05 -1.67
CA GLN A 40 6.01 1.05 -1.77
C GLN A 40 5.40 2.13 -2.66
N ALA A 41 5.17 3.32 -2.11
CA ALA A 41 4.59 4.43 -2.85
C ALA A 41 5.64 5.15 -3.73
N ASP A 42 5.19 5.77 -4.82
CA ASP A 42 6.05 6.61 -5.65
C ASP A 42 6.58 7.81 -4.84
N PRO A 43 7.91 8.00 -4.73
CA PRO A 43 8.50 9.15 -4.04
C PRO A 43 7.96 10.51 -4.49
N LEU A 44 7.52 10.63 -5.76
CA LEU A 44 6.93 11.87 -6.29
C LEU A 44 5.61 12.27 -5.60
N PHE A 45 5.00 11.35 -4.85
CA PHE A 45 3.76 11.58 -4.11
C PHE A 45 3.98 11.68 -2.60
N ALA A 46 5.22 11.57 -2.10
CA ALA A 46 5.50 11.56 -0.66
C ALA A 46 4.80 12.70 0.10
N ASP A 47 4.86 13.91 -0.44
CA ASP A 47 4.25 15.12 0.17
C ASP A 47 2.71 15.16 0.10
N LYS A 48 2.11 14.28 -0.70
CA LYS A 48 0.66 14.16 -0.90
C LYS A 48 0.04 13.00 -0.14
N LEU A 49 0.87 12.08 0.35
CA LEU A 49 0.38 10.96 1.14
C LEU A 49 -0.06 11.45 2.52
N PRO A 50 -1.13 10.88 3.09
CA PRO A 50 -1.44 11.14 4.49
C PRO A 50 -0.27 10.70 5.36
N PRO A 51 0.00 11.38 6.50
CA PRO A 51 1.02 10.93 7.42
C PRO A 51 0.76 9.48 7.85
N PRO A 52 1.81 8.67 8.06
CA PRO A 52 1.64 7.32 8.56
C PRO A 52 1.01 7.37 9.96
N VAL A 53 -0.04 6.58 10.15
CA VAL A 53 -0.72 6.40 11.45
C VAL A 53 0.04 5.34 12.28
N SER A 54 -0.61 4.30 12.78
CA SER A 54 0.00 3.22 13.56
C SER A 54 0.66 2.13 12.70
N GLU A 55 0.72 2.31 11.38
CA GLU A 55 1.23 1.29 10.45
C GLU A 55 2.74 1.04 10.58
N ASN A 56 3.50 2.01 11.11
CA ASN A 56 4.96 1.89 11.24
C ASN A 56 5.39 0.71 12.09
N ASP A 57 4.69 0.42 13.18
CA ASP A 57 5.04 -0.70 14.08
C ASP A 57 4.91 -2.05 13.37
N LEU A 58 3.92 -2.19 12.48
CA LEU A 58 3.74 -3.38 11.66
C LEU A 58 4.78 -3.48 10.56
N LEU A 59 5.11 -2.34 9.94
CA LEU A 59 6.12 -2.25 8.88
C LEU A 59 7.54 -2.46 9.41
N ASP A 60 7.84 -2.17 10.68
CA ASP A 60 9.16 -2.41 11.29
C ASP A 60 9.56 -3.88 11.29
N SER A 61 8.57 -4.77 11.30
CA SER A 61 8.78 -6.21 11.21
C SER A 61 8.61 -6.76 9.79
N ALA A 62 8.32 -5.90 8.80
CA ALA A 62 8.09 -6.33 7.42
C ALA A 62 9.40 -6.40 6.63
N ASP A 63 9.58 -7.48 5.87
CA ASP A 63 10.65 -7.58 4.90
C ASP A 63 10.50 -6.51 3.80
N TYR A 64 11.61 -6.14 3.17
CA TYR A 64 11.63 -5.15 2.08
C TYR A 64 11.06 -3.76 2.46
N ARG A 65 11.05 -3.41 3.76
CA ARG A 65 10.72 -2.05 4.23
C ARG A 65 11.65 -1.02 3.61
N THR A 66 11.06 0.08 3.16
CA THR A 66 11.76 1.27 2.63
C THR A 66 11.17 2.53 3.25
N ALA A 67 11.80 3.69 2.99
CA ALA A 67 11.25 4.99 3.36
C ALA A 67 9.89 5.29 2.70
N MET A 68 9.58 4.62 1.58
CA MET A 68 8.31 4.77 0.86
C MET A 68 7.30 3.68 1.19
N SER A 69 7.60 2.81 2.15
CA SER A 69 6.71 1.73 2.54
C SER A 69 5.46 2.25 3.26
N ARG A 70 4.31 1.74 2.84
CA ARG A 70 2.98 2.03 3.39
C ARG A 70 2.16 0.75 3.42
N LEU A 71 1.18 0.69 4.31
CA LEU A 71 0.08 -0.25 4.22
C LEU A 71 -0.98 0.37 3.33
N SER A 72 -1.32 -0.31 2.22
CA SER A 72 -2.24 0.25 1.23
C SER A 72 -3.61 0.57 1.82
N CYS A 73 -4.06 -0.18 2.84
CA CYS A 73 -5.30 0.07 3.56
C CYS A 73 -5.33 1.41 4.32
N GLN A 74 -4.17 1.99 4.61
CA GLN A 74 -4.06 3.30 5.28
C GLN A 74 -4.00 4.46 4.29
N LEU A 75 -3.98 4.17 2.98
CA LEU A 75 -3.98 5.19 1.93
C LEU A 75 -5.41 5.46 1.46
N THR A 76 -5.98 6.57 1.93
CA THR A 76 -7.28 7.04 1.42
C THR A 76 -7.11 7.70 0.05
N VAL A 77 -7.73 7.12 -0.99
CA VAL A 77 -7.74 7.70 -2.33
C VAL A 77 -8.46 9.04 -2.31
N ASN A 78 -7.80 10.06 -2.86
CA ASN A 78 -8.35 11.38 -3.07
C ASN A 78 -7.83 11.95 -4.40
N ALA A 79 -8.39 13.08 -4.83
CA ALA A 79 -8.02 13.72 -6.10
C ALA A 79 -6.52 14.07 -6.19
N GLY A 80 -5.84 14.31 -5.06
CA GLY A 80 -4.41 14.57 -5.01
C GLY A 80 -3.54 13.34 -5.30
N LEU A 81 -4.12 12.14 -5.21
CA LEU A 81 -3.46 10.85 -5.47
C LEU A 81 -3.86 10.24 -6.81
N GLU A 82 -4.50 11.02 -7.69
CA GLU A 82 -4.70 10.58 -9.07
C GLU A 82 -3.36 10.20 -9.69
N ARG A 83 -3.32 9.03 -10.32
CA ARG A 83 -2.12 8.43 -10.93
C ARG A 83 -0.99 8.11 -9.95
N LEU A 84 -1.27 8.01 -8.66
CA LEU A 84 -0.32 7.46 -7.69
C LEU A 84 0.09 6.06 -8.15
N ARG A 85 1.40 5.86 -8.27
CA ARG A 85 1.99 4.55 -8.54
C ARG A 85 2.42 3.94 -7.21
N ILE A 86 2.12 2.67 -7.05
CA ILE A 86 2.58 1.85 -5.94
C ILE A 86 3.23 0.59 -6.49
N ILE A 87 4.11 -0.03 -5.71
CA ILE A 87 4.70 -1.34 -5.99
C ILE A 87 4.29 -2.25 -4.84
N ILE A 88 3.77 -3.43 -5.13
CA ILE A 88 3.47 -4.44 -4.10
C ILE A 88 4.82 -4.95 -3.57
N ALA A 89 5.01 -4.89 -2.25
CA ALA A 89 6.22 -5.43 -1.64
C ALA A 89 6.26 -6.96 -1.88
N PRO A 90 7.45 -7.55 -2.11
CA PRO A 90 7.56 -9.00 -2.23
C PRO A 90 7.10 -9.69 -0.95
N ASP A 91 6.47 -10.85 -1.11
CA ASP A 91 6.22 -11.82 -0.04
C ASP A 91 7.31 -12.90 -0.17
N ASP A 92 7.87 -13.36 0.95
CA ASP A 92 8.85 -14.46 0.96
C ASP A 92 8.13 -15.83 0.92
#